data_AF-A0AAV1C176-F1
#
_entry.id   AF-A0AAV1C176-F1
#
_cell.length_a   1.000
_cell.length_b   1.000
_cell.length_c   1.000
_cell.angle_alpha   90.00
_cell.angle_beta   90.00
_cell.angle_gamma   90.00
#
_symmetry.space_group_name_H-M   'P 1'
#
loop_
_entity.id
_entity.type
_entity.pdbx_description
1 polymer ?
#
loop_
_entity_poly.entity_id
_entity_poly.type
_entity_poly.pdbx_seq_one_letter_code
_entity_poly.pdbx_strand_id
1 'polypeptide(L)'
;MVEVNTHVVMVSIGVVILITWAWKFLNDFWFKPKKLETFMRSQGFKGNPYRFLRGDFIEMIRMTQQAQSKPIKLDDYVVPSIAPFHYKMVQKYGKNCFFWYGPKLHLNITDPDMIKEIMHKHNIFQRPALSSLSKLTINGLVIKEGDEWMKHRKIINPAFGAEKLKNMIPLMYVSCLEVVKKWEELIQEEGFGEIDVWPDIEKLTADVISRTTFGSSYEEGKRIFQLQKEQFVLTHQSLWSNYIKGWRFLAPKMNKRLKEISRETDAIMRDLMLSREKRMENKEKCEDMLGILMESNLQEIQKNGDDVGSGLSSEDVMKECKLFYFAGQETTSNLISWTMIMLGLHLDWQERAREEITQVLGDNQPNLDALNHLKIVTCFVGFFIFAGLTSLLLLRIITCDYVGFCS
;
A
#
# COMPACT_ATOMS: atom_id res chain seq x y z
N MET A 1 -62.28 13.78 25.34
CA MET A 1 -60.81 13.59 25.24
C MET A 1 -60.59 12.20 24.68
N VAL A 2 -60.02 12.09 23.49
CA VAL A 2 -59.68 10.77 22.91
C VAL A 2 -58.43 10.30 23.64
N GLU A 3 -58.54 9.22 24.43
CA GLU A 3 -57.37 8.55 25.00
C GLU A 3 -56.55 7.97 23.85
N VAL A 4 -55.49 8.68 23.48
CA VAL A 4 -54.52 8.17 22.53
C VAL A 4 -53.81 7.01 23.21
N ASN A 5 -54.14 5.79 22.79
CA ASN A 5 -53.52 4.57 23.33
C ASN A 5 -52.02 4.60 22.97
N THR A 6 -51.19 4.84 23.98
CA THR A 6 -49.74 4.96 23.87
C THR A 6 -49.10 3.73 23.23
N HIS A 7 -49.68 2.54 23.41
CA HIS A 7 -49.23 1.33 22.73
C HIS A 7 -49.44 1.38 21.21
N VAL A 8 -50.57 1.93 20.74
CA VAL A 8 -50.86 2.08 19.30
C VAL A 8 -49.90 3.07 18.65
N VAL A 9 -49.57 4.16 19.34
CA VAL A 9 -48.58 5.14 18.87
C VAL A 9 -47.18 4.52 18.79
N MET A 10 -46.75 3.79 19.82
CA MET A 10 -45.44 3.12 19.84
C MET A 10 -45.31 2.05 18.74
N VAL A 11 -46.35 1.26 18.52
CA VAL A 11 -46.38 0.27 17.43
C VAL A 11 -46.34 0.97 16.07
N SER A 12 -47.09 2.05 15.88
CA SER A 12 -47.10 2.82 14.64
C SER A 12 -45.72 3.43 14.33
N ILE A 13 -45.05 4.01 15.33
CA ILE A 13 -43.67 4.51 15.19
C ILE A 13 -42.71 3.37 14.82
N GLY A 14 -42.83 2.22 15.49
CA GLY A 14 -42.02 1.04 15.18
C GLY A 14 -42.19 0.55 13.73
N VAL A 15 -43.44 0.53 13.23
CA VAL A 15 -43.76 0.15 11.84
C VAL A 15 -43.18 1.16 10.86
N VAL A 16 -43.33 2.47 11.11
CA VAL A 16 -42.75 3.52 10.24
C VAL A 16 -41.23 3.40 10.18
N ILE A 17 -40.57 3.14 11.31
CA ILE A 17 -39.12 2.88 11.36
C ILE A 17 -38.80 1.66 10.49
N LEU A 18 -39.47 0.52 10.69
CA LEU A 18 -39.22 -0.70 9.92
C LEU A 18 -39.40 -0.50 8.40
N ILE A 19 -40.47 0.18 7.98
CA ILE A 19 -40.71 0.50 6.56
C ILE A 19 -39.60 1.40 6.03
N THR A 20 -39.21 2.42 6.78
CA THR A 20 -38.12 3.33 6.37
C THR A 20 -36.79 2.59 6.22
N TRP A 21 -36.48 1.68 7.14
CA TRP A 21 -35.29 0.83 7.06
C TRP A 21 -35.35 -0.17 5.89
N ALA A 22 -36.50 -0.80 5.67
CA ALA A 22 -36.71 -1.72 4.55
C ALA A 22 -36.60 -0.99 3.20
N TRP A 23 -37.18 0.20 3.08
CA TRP A 23 -37.07 1.06 1.90
C TRP A 23 -35.63 1.48 1.65
N LYS A 24 -34.93 1.96 2.70
CA LYS A 24 -33.51 2.32 2.61
C LYS A 24 -32.66 1.13 2.17
N PHE A 25 -32.92 -0.06 2.72
CA PHE A 25 -32.24 -1.29 2.34
C PHE A 25 -32.49 -1.66 0.88
N LEU A 26 -33.74 -1.67 0.42
CA LEU A 26 -34.08 -1.92 -0.98
C LEU A 26 -33.45 -0.88 -1.92
N ASN A 27 -33.45 0.39 -1.52
CA ASN A 27 -32.85 1.45 -2.30
C ASN A 27 -31.33 1.27 -2.44
N ASP A 28 -30.63 1.07 -1.32
CA ASP A 28 -29.16 0.98 -1.31
C ASP A 28 -28.63 -0.32 -1.92
N PHE A 29 -29.36 -1.43 -1.80
CA PHE A 29 -28.89 -2.75 -2.22
C PHE A 29 -29.55 -3.30 -3.48
N TRP A 30 -30.63 -2.69 -3.99
CA TRP A 30 -31.29 -3.14 -5.22
C TRP A 30 -31.46 -2.00 -6.24
N PHE A 31 -32.20 -0.95 -5.90
CA PHE A 31 -32.56 0.10 -6.87
C PHE A 31 -31.34 0.92 -7.33
N LYS A 32 -30.53 1.43 -6.40
CA LYS A 32 -29.32 2.20 -6.73
C LYS A 32 -28.33 1.38 -7.59
N PRO A 33 -27.93 0.15 -7.22
CA PRO A 33 -27.09 -0.68 -8.09
C PRO A 33 -27.67 -0.89 -9.49
N LYS A 34 -28.98 -1.15 -9.63
CA LYS A 34 -29.61 -1.36 -10.94
C LYS A 34 -29.66 -0.10 -11.79
N LYS A 35 -29.94 1.05 -11.18
CA LYS A 35 -29.92 2.36 -11.85
C LYS A 35 -28.51 2.69 -12.34
N LEU A 36 -27.50 2.44 -11.50
CA LEU A 36 -26.09 2.65 -11.84
C LEU A 36 -25.59 1.68 -12.93
N GLU A 37 -26.03 0.41 -12.89
CA GLU A 37 -25.73 -0.57 -13.95
C GLU A 37 -26.24 -0.08 -15.30
N THR A 38 -27.49 0.39 -15.34
CA THR A 38 -28.14 0.89 -16.57
C THR A 38 -27.42 2.12 -17.09
N PHE A 39 -27.06 3.04 -16.20
CA PHE A 39 -26.30 4.23 -16.55
C PHE A 39 -24.92 3.89 -17.13
N MET A 40 -24.14 3.01 -16.48
CA MET A 40 -22.81 2.65 -16.98
C MET A 40 -22.86 1.97 -18.35
N ARG A 41 -23.90 1.16 -18.59
CA ARG A 41 -24.15 0.57 -19.91
C ARG A 41 -24.50 1.62 -20.96
N SER A 42 -25.26 2.67 -20.62
CA SER A 42 -25.55 3.77 -21.56
C SER A 42 -24.32 4.61 -21.89
N GLN A 43 -23.34 4.69 -20.97
CA GLN A 43 -22.02 5.29 -21.22
C GLN A 43 -21.06 4.38 -22.01
N GLY A 44 -21.50 3.20 -22.46
CA GLY A 44 -20.71 2.28 -23.27
C GLY A 44 -19.85 1.29 -22.48
N PHE A 45 -19.85 1.33 -21.15
CA PHE A 45 -19.13 0.34 -20.35
C PHE A 45 -19.85 -1.00 -20.35
N LYS A 46 -19.07 -2.08 -20.42
CA LYS A 46 -19.55 -3.46 -20.33
C LYS A 46 -19.08 -4.11 -19.03
N GLY A 47 -19.89 -5.00 -18.48
CA GLY A 47 -19.62 -5.62 -17.19
C GLY A 47 -20.65 -6.67 -16.80
N ASN A 48 -20.34 -7.40 -15.73
CA ASN A 48 -21.27 -8.39 -15.17
C ASN A 48 -22.53 -7.71 -14.64
N PRO A 49 -23.71 -8.34 -14.81
CA PRO A 49 -24.93 -7.82 -14.21
C PRO A 49 -24.86 -7.89 -12.69
N TYR A 50 -25.46 -6.91 -12.01
CA TYR A 50 -25.45 -6.87 -10.56
C TYR A 50 -26.15 -8.10 -9.95
N ARG A 51 -25.44 -8.80 -9.06
CA ARG A 51 -25.95 -9.91 -8.25
C ARG A 51 -26.25 -9.40 -6.83
N PHE A 52 -27.48 -9.58 -6.36
CA PHE A 52 -27.96 -8.99 -5.11
C PHE A 52 -27.03 -9.26 -3.93
N LEU A 53 -26.71 -8.19 -3.20
CA LEU A 53 -25.75 -8.10 -2.10
C LEU A 53 -24.32 -8.43 -2.50
N ARG A 54 -24.05 -9.51 -3.25
CA ARG A 54 -22.72 -10.13 -3.45
C ARG A 54 -21.92 -9.55 -4.59
N GLY A 55 -22.58 -9.10 -5.64
CA GLY A 55 -21.90 -8.72 -6.87
C GLY A 55 -21.02 -9.87 -7.38
N ASP A 56 -19.78 -9.53 -7.75
CA ASP A 56 -18.77 -10.46 -8.26
C ASP A 56 -17.80 -10.94 -7.15
N PHE A 57 -17.99 -10.47 -5.92
CA PHE A 57 -17.02 -10.66 -4.84
C PHE A 57 -16.67 -12.13 -4.56
N ILE A 58 -17.68 -13.00 -4.47
CA ILE A 58 -17.47 -14.45 -4.21
C ILE A 58 -16.72 -15.12 -5.35
N GLU A 59 -16.95 -14.70 -6.59
CA GLU A 59 -16.25 -15.21 -7.76
C GLU A 59 -14.78 -14.77 -7.74
N MET A 60 -14.54 -13.50 -7.37
CA MET A 60 -13.19 -12.97 -7.17
C MET A 60 -12.42 -13.74 -6.09
N ILE A 61 -13.01 -14.01 -4.91
CA ILE A 61 -12.37 -14.84 -3.87
C ILE A 61 -11.98 -16.21 -4.42
N ARG A 62 -12.94 -16.90 -5.04
CA ARG A 62 -12.74 -18.26 -5.54
C ARG A 62 -11.62 -18.30 -6.56
N MET A 63 -11.59 -17.35 -7.49
CA MET A 63 -10.56 -17.29 -8.52
C MET A 63 -9.18 -17.01 -7.93
N THR A 64 -9.08 -16.10 -6.95
CA THR A 64 -7.83 -15.84 -6.24
C THR A 64 -7.33 -17.06 -5.49
N GLN A 65 -8.21 -17.77 -4.76
CA GLN A 65 -7.84 -19.00 -4.05
C GLN A 65 -7.37 -20.11 -5.00
N GLN A 66 -8.04 -20.28 -6.14
CA GLN A 66 -7.66 -21.26 -7.18
C GLN A 66 -6.34 -20.91 -7.88
N ALA A 67 -6.03 -19.63 -8.03
CA ALA A 67 -4.75 -19.20 -8.59
C ALA A 67 -3.62 -19.41 -7.57
N GLN A 68 -3.85 -19.06 -6.30
CA GLN A 68 -2.89 -19.24 -5.21
C GLN A 68 -2.61 -20.71 -4.88
N SER A 69 -3.52 -21.63 -5.18
CA SER A 69 -3.32 -23.07 -4.98
C SER A 69 -2.42 -23.72 -6.05
N LYS A 70 -1.98 -22.97 -7.05
CA LYS A 70 -1.15 -23.45 -8.16
C LYS A 70 0.18 -22.69 -8.15
N PRO A 71 1.29 -23.35 -8.53
CA PRO A 71 2.56 -22.65 -8.71
C PRO A 71 2.42 -21.61 -9.82
N ILE A 72 3.07 -20.46 -9.62
CA ILE A 72 3.16 -19.43 -10.65
C ILE A 72 4.10 -19.96 -11.74
N LYS A 73 3.63 -19.98 -12.98
CA LYS A 73 4.52 -20.24 -14.12
C LYS A 73 5.43 -19.03 -14.29
N LEU A 74 6.74 -19.27 -14.26
CA LEU A 74 7.76 -18.25 -14.47
C LEU A 74 7.90 -17.98 -15.97
N ASP A 75 6.89 -17.33 -16.53
CA ASP A 75 6.88 -16.81 -17.90
C ASP A 75 6.68 -15.28 -17.89
N ASP A 76 6.73 -14.66 -19.06
CA ASP A 76 6.64 -13.20 -19.20
C ASP A 76 5.27 -12.63 -18.79
N TYR A 77 4.26 -13.45 -18.48
CA TYR A 77 2.90 -12.99 -18.24
C TYR A 77 2.24 -13.61 -17.00
N VAL A 78 2.63 -13.10 -15.83
CA VAL A 78 2.14 -13.57 -14.52
C VAL A 78 0.79 -12.99 -14.08
N VAL A 79 0.23 -12.01 -14.81
CA VAL A 79 -1.04 -11.33 -14.47
C VAL A 79 -2.21 -12.30 -14.20
N PRO A 80 -2.43 -13.39 -14.96
CA PRO A 80 -3.50 -14.34 -14.69
C PRO A 80 -3.35 -15.07 -13.35
N SER A 81 -2.11 -15.19 -12.84
CA SER A 81 -1.83 -15.81 -11.55
C SER A 81 -2.06 -14.84 -10.39
N ILE A 82 -1.74 -13.55 -10.57
CA ILE A 82 -1.83 -12.55 -9.49
C ILE A 82 -3.21 -11.89 -9.41
N ALA A 83 -3.81 -11.55 -10.55
CA ALA A 83 -5.11 -10.87 -10.64
C ALA A 83 -6.10 -11.61 -11.57
N PRO A 84 -6.40 -12.90 -11.31
CA PRO A 84 -7.17 -13.76 -12.23
C PRO A 84 -8.54 -13.21 -12.60
N PHE A 85 -9.25 -12.61 -11.63
CA PHE A 85 -10.57 -12.03 -11.86
C PHE A 85 -10.52 -10.81 -12.77
N HIS A 86 -9.61 -9.86 -12.52
CA HIS A 86 -9.45 -8.66 -13.34
C HIS A 86 -9.04 -9.03 -14.76
N TYR A 87 -8.11 -9.98 -14.92
CA TYR A 87 -7.72 -10.51 -16.21
C TYR A 87 -8.93 -11.07 -16.99
N LYS A 88 -9.75 -11.90 -16.34
CA LYS A 88 -10.98 -12.44 -16.94
C LYS A 88 -11.97 -11.35 -17.36
N MET A 89 -12.15 -10.31 -16.55
CA MET A 89 -13.05 -9.19 -16.87
C MET A 89 -12.57 -8.42 -18.10
N VAL A 90 -11.27 -8.14 -18.19
CA VAL A 90 -10.67 -7.48 -19.36
C VAL A 90 -10.80 -8.33 -20.62
N GLN A 91 -10.54 -9.63 -20.53
CA GLN A 91 -10.70 -10.55 -21.66
C GLN A 91 -12.15 -10.63 -22.16
N LYS A 92 -13.12 -10.60 -21.23
CA LYS A 92 -14.54 -10.76 -21.57
C LYS A 92 -15.20 -9.49 -22.07
N TYR A 93 -14.90 -8.34 -21.46
CA TYR A 93 -15.64 -7.09 -21.70
C TYR A 93 -14.79 -5.98 -22.30
N GLY A 94 -13.49 -6.21 -22.44
CA GLY A 94 -12.52 -5.24 -22.88
C GLY A 94 -11.85 -4.50 -21.71
N LYS A 95 -10.84 -3.72 -22.09
CA LYS A 95 -9.95 -2.96 -21.21
C LYS A 95 -10.67 -1.99 -20.26
N ASN A 96 -11.72 -1.33 -20.73
CA ASN A 96 -12.57 -0.45 -19.93
C ASN A 96 -13.89 -1.14 -19.62
N CYS A 97 -14.03 -1.68 -18.42
CA CYS A 97 -15.17 -2.51 -18.01
C CYS A 97 -15.59 -2.22 -16.57
N PHE A 98 -16.76 -2.70 -16.14
CA PHE A 98 -17.19 -2.61 -14.74
C PHE A 98 -17.45 -3.97 -14.10
N PHE A 99 -17.30 -4.02 -12.78
CA PHE A 99 -17.62 -5.18 -11.94
C PHE A 99 -18.13 -4.73 -10.58
N TRP A 100 -18.63 -5.67 -9.77
CA TRP A 100 -19.31 -5.37 -8.50
C TRP A 100 -18.57 -5.93 -7.30
N TYR A 101 -18.22 -5.06 -6.36
CA TYR A 101 -17.79 -5.46 -5.01
C TYR A 101 -18.97 -5.28 -4.06
N GLY A 102 -19.72 -6.36 -3.85
CA GLY A 102 -21.02 -6.26 -3.20
C GLY A 102 -21.95 -5.29 -3.95
N PRO A 103 -22.63 -4.35 -3.28
CA PRO A 103 -23.47 -3.34 -3.96
C PRO A 103 -22.67 -2.20 -4.60
N LYS A 104 -21.33 -2.16 -4.48
CA LYS A 104 -20.50 -1.07 -5.02
C LYS A 104 -19.96 -1.43 -6.40
N LEU A 105 -20.30 -0.59 -7.38
CA LEU A 105 -19.74 -0.70 -8.73
C LEU A 105 -18.28 -0.21 -8.75
N HIS A 106 -17.41 -0.96 -9.41
CA HIS A 106 -16.02 -0.62 -9.67
C HIS A 106 -15.82 -0.51 -11.17
N LEU A 107 -15.13 0.56 -11.58
CA LEU A 107 -14.70 0.77 -12.97
C LEU A 107 -13.24 0.34 -13.09
N ASN A 108 -12.98 -0.52 -14.07
CA ASN A 108 -11.64 -0.76 -14.57
C ASN A 108 -11.38 0.23 -15.70
N ILE A 109 -10.39 1.10 -15.51
CA ILE A 109 -10.02 2.15 -16.46
C ILE A 109 -8.55 1.95 -16.78
N THR A 110 -8.27 1.82 -18.07
CA THR A 110 -6.91 1.60 -18.60
C THR A 110 -6.53 2.61 -19.68
N ASP A 111 -7.46 3.51 -20.01
CA ASP A 111 -7.23 4.62 -20.93
C ASP A 111 -6.29 5.67 -20.30
N PRO A 112 -5.14 5.98 -20.93
CA PRO A 112 -4.14 6.88 -20.34
C PRO A 112 -4.66 8.30 -20.07
N ASP A 113 -5.51 8.84 -20.94
CA ASP A 113 -6.04 10.19 -20.81
C ASP A 113 -7.03 10.27 -19.64
N MET A 114 -7.90 9.25 -19.51
CA MET A 114 -8.77 9.13 -18.34
C MET A 114 -8.00 8.93 -17.05
N ILE A 115 -6.95 8.08 -17.05
CA ILE A 115 -6.09 7.89 -15.87
C ILE A 115 -5.44 9.22 -15.48
N LYS A 116 -4.88 9.96 -16.45
CA LYS A 116 -4.26 11.26 -16.23
C LYS A 116 -5.27 12.24 -15.62
N GLU A 117 -6.49 12.30 -16.14
CA GLU A 117 -7.55 13.15 -15.60
C GLU A 117 -7.90 12.78 -14.15
N ILE A 118 -8.14 11.49 -13.88
CA ILE A 118 -8.46 10.97 -12.54
C ILE A 118 -7.35 11.30 -11.53
N MET A 119 -6.09 11.13 -11.94
CA MET A 119 -4.94 11.37 -11.08
C MET A 119 -4.67 12.87 -10.88
N HIS A 120 -5.00 13.71 -11.85
CA HIS A 120 -4.86 15.16 -11.74
C HIS A 120 -5.97 15.78 -10.87
N LYS A 121 -7.22 15.32 -11.01
CA LYS A 121 -8.38 15.81 -10.26
C LYS A 121 -8.50 15.15 -8.87
N HIS A 122 -7.43 15.18 -8.08
CA HIS A 122 -7.35 14.51 -6.78
C HIS A 122 -8.39 14.98 -5.74
N ASN A 123 -8.91 16.20 -5.88
CA ASN A 123 -9.98 16.70 -5.00
C ASN A 123 -11.32 15.99 -5.23
N ILE A 124 -11.57 15.49 -6.44
CA ILE A 124 -12.79 14.80 -6.87
C ILE A 124 -12.62 13.29 -6.76
N PHE A 125 -11.44 12.79 -7.16
CA PHE A 125 -11.07 11.38 -7.13
C PHE A 125 -10.13 11.13 -5.96
N GLN A 126 -10.70 10.83 -4.79
CA GLN A 126 -9.94 10.56 -3.57
C GLN A 126 -9.67 9.06 -3.41
N ARG A 127 -8.78 8.66 -2.52
CA ARG A 127 -8.54 7.25 -2.18
C ARG A 127 -9.72 6.68 -1.37
N PRO A 128 -10.03 5.39 -1.51
CA PRO A 128 -11.06 4.75 -0.70
C PRO A 128 -10.70 4.80 0.79
N ALA A 129 -11.68 5.17 1.62
CA ALA A 129 -11.51 5.14 3.07
C ALA A 129 -11.24 3.70 3.55
N LEU A 130 -10.14 3.54 4.30
CA LEU A 130 -9.80 2.27 4.94
C LEU A 130 -10.72 1.95 6.12
N SER A 131 -10.94 0.65 6.35
CA SER A 131 -11.64 0.18 7.55
C SER A 131 -10.84 0.50 8.82
N SER A 132 -11.50 0.56 9.98
CA SER A 132 -10.80 0.81 11.26
C SER A 132 -9.71 -0.21 11.56
N LEU A 133 -9.87 -1.47 11.15
CA LEU A 133 -8.84 -2.51 11.31
C LEU A 133 -7.68 -2.28 10.34
N SER A 134 -7.98 -1.94 9.08
CA SER A 134 -6.96 -1.64 8.08
C SER A 134 -6.11 -0.42 8.45
N LYS A 135 -6.71 0.57 9.12
CA LYS A 135 -6.01 1.74 9.66
C LYS A 135 -5.01 1.43 10.78
N LEU A 136 -5.11 0.25 11.42
CA LEU A 136 -4.10 -0.20 12.39
C LEU A 136 -2.81 -0.63 11.69
N THR A 137 -2.91 -1.12 10.45
CA THR A 137 -1.77 -1.58 9.63
C THR A 137 -1.21 -0.46 8.76
N ILE A 138 -2.08 0.22 8.01
CA ILE A 138 -1.67 1.24 7.04
C ILE A 138 -2.25 2.59 7.48
N ASN A 139 -1.37 3.54 7.77
CA ASN A 139 -1.72 4.89 8.20
C ASN A 139 -0.67 5.89 7.69
N GLY A 140 -0.72 7.15 8.14
CA GLY A 140 0.16 8.21 7.69
C GLY A 140 -0.26 8.76 6.33
N LEU A 141 0.69 9.33 5.59
CA LEU A 141 0.49 10.07 4.35
C LEU A 141 -0.33 9.31 3.29
N VAL A 142 -0.22 7.98 3.26
CA VAL A 142 -0.86 7.14 2.24
C VAL A 142 -2.40 7.12 2.32
N ILE A 143 -2.99 7.49 3.46
CA ILE A 143 -4.46 7.52 3.63
C ILE A 143 -5.04 8.92 3.82
N LYS A 144 -4.19 9.96 3.84
CA LYS A 144 -4.61 11.35 3.98
C LYS A 144 -5.04 11.93 2.63
N GLU A 145 -5.95 12.90 2.67
CA GLU A 145 -6.46 13.63 1.50
C GLU A 145 -6.51 15.13 1.81
N GLY A 146 -6.61 15.96 0.77
CA GLY A 146 -6.76 17.42 0.88
C GLY A 146 -5.63 18.10 1.66
N ASP A 147 -5.99 19.06 2.51
CA ASP A 147 -5.03 19.90 3.25
C ASP A 147 -4.16 19.10 4.22
N GLU A 148 -4.71 18.05 4.86
CA GLU A 148 -3.92 17.15 5.70
C GLU A 148 -2.83 16.44 4.89
N TRP A 149 -3.15 15.96 3.69
CA TRP A 149 -2.15 15.34 2.81
C TRP A 149 -1.08 16.33 2.38
N MET A 150 -1.47 17.55 1.97
CA MET A 150 -0.52 18.59 1.57
C MET A 150 0.44 18.94 2.71
N LYS A 151 -0.07 19.08 3.93
CA LYS A 151 0.72 19.34 5.12
C LYS A 151 1.74 18.24 5.39
N HIS A 152 1.29 16.98 5.48
CA HIS A 152 2.19 15.86 5.72
C HIS A 152 3.25 15.75 4.61
N ARG A 153 2.85 15.90 3.34
CA ARG A 153 3.76 15.83 2.19
C ARG A 153 4.84 16.92 2.25
N LYS A 154 4.45 18.15 2.59
CA LYS A 154 5.39 19.29 2.72
C LYS A 154 6.47 19.00 3.77
N ILE A 155 6.09 18.48 4.94
CA ILE A 155 7.00 18.21 6.06
C ILE A 155 7.90 16.98 5.79
N ILE A 156 7.41 15.97 5.07
CA ILE A 156 8.16 14.74 4.78
C ILE A 156 9.15 14.91 3.61
N ASN A 157 8.79 15.69 2.58
CA ASN A 157 9.55 15.81 1.34
C ASN A 157 11.06 16.13 1.51
N PRO A 158 11.49 17.02 2.44
CA PRO A 158 12.92 17.32 2.62
C PRO A 158 13.78 16.09 2.91
N ALA A 159 13.22 15.08 3.57
CA ALA A 159 13.93 13.86 3.93
C ALA A 159 14.21 12.95 2.71
N PHE A 160 13.56 13.22 1.57
CA PHE A 160 13.78 12.56 0.28
C PHE A 160 14.48 13.47 -0.76
N GLY A 161 15.11 14.57 -0.33
CA GLY A 161 15.87 15.44 -1.23
C GLY A 161 17.13 14.75 -1.80
N ALA A 162 17.56 15.17 -3.00
CA ALA A 162 18.67 14.52 -3.73
C ALA A 162 19.99 14.44 -2.93
N GLU A 163 20.34 15.50 -2.19
CA GLU A 163 21.52 15.51 -1.31
C GLU A 163 21.40 14.45 -0.20
N LYS A 164 20.20 14.26 0.35
CA LYS A 164 19.95 13.27 1.41
C LYS A 164 20.00 11.85 0.86
N LEU A 165 19.45 11.62 -0.33
CA LEU A 165 19.58 10.35 -1.04
C LEU A 165 21.05 9.99 -1.32
N LYS A 166 21.88 10.98 -1.69
CA LYS A 166 23.32 10.77 -1.90
C LYS A 166 24.01 10.20 -0.64
N ASN A 167 23.63 10.68 0.55
CA ASN A 167 24.18 10.22 1.81
C ASN A 167 23.69 8.82 2.22
N MET A 168 22.57 8.35 1.66
CA MET A 168 22.02 7.02 1.95
C MET A 168 22.71 5.90 1.13
N ILE A 169 23.24 6.22 -0.05
CA ILE A 169 23.84 5.23 -0.97
C ILE A 169 24.94 4.37 -0.30
N PRO A 170 25.92 4.95 0.44
CA PRO A 170 26.93 4.14 1.12
C PRO A 170 26.32 3.15 2.12
N LEU A 171 25.25 3.54 2.84
CA LEU A 171 24.58 2.66 3.80
C LEU A 171 23.88 1.50 3.08
N MET A 172 23.21 1.79 1.96
CA MET A 172 22.59 0.77 1.10
C MET A 172 23.63 -0.22 0.56
N TYR A 173 24.77 0.29 0.11
CA TYR A 173 25.87 -0.51 -0.42
C TYR A 173 26.41 -1.50 0.62
N VAL A 174 26.60 -1.06 1.87
CA VAL A 174 27.06 -1.96 2.95
C VAL A 174 26.05 -3.09 3.19
N SER A 175 24.75 -2.79 3.25
CA SER A 175 23.73 -3.83 3.41
C SER A 175 23.73 -4.83 2.25
N CYS A 176 23.92 -4.37 1.01
CA CYS A 176 24.04 -5.26 -0.15
C CYS A 176 25.29 -6.16 -0.06
N LEU A 177 26.44 -5.60 0.33
CA LEU A 177 27.69 -6.35 0.47
C LEU A 177 27.59 -7.47 1.50
N GLU A 178 26.93 -7.24 2.63
CA GLU A 178 26.74 -8.26 3.67
C GLU A 178 25.98 -9.49 3.14
N VAL A 179 24.98 -9.26 2.28
CA VAL A 179 24.20 -10.35 1.66
C VAL A 179 25.00 -11.06 0.57
N VAL A 180 25.68 -10.32 -0.30
CA VAL A 180 26.52 -10.91 -1.36
C VAL A 180 27.63 -11.76 -0.74
N LYS A 181 28.32 -11.25 0.29
CA LYS A 181 29.37 -11.99 1.00
C LYS A 181 28.84 -13.28 1.63
N LYS A 182 27.65 -13.23 2.24
CA LYS A 182 26.98 -14.43 2.77
C LYS A 182 26.74 -15.46 1.67
N TRP A 183 26.29 -15.04 0.49
CA TRP A 183 26.07 -15.95 -0.63
C TRP A 183 27.38 -16.53 -1.18
N GLU A 184 28.44 -15.72 -1.27
CA GLU A 184 29.78 -16.18 -1.67
C GLU A 184 30.33 -17.25 -0.72
N GLU A 185 30.21 -17.04 0.60
CA GLU A 185 30.64 -18.01 1.62
C GLU A 185 29.89 -19.34 1.50
N LEU A 186 28.60 -19.32 1.16
CA LEU A 186 27.79 -20.53 0.95
C LEU A 186 28.18 -21.30 -0.33
N ILE A 187 28.69 -20.62 -1.35
CA ILE A 187 29.04 -21.21 -2.66
C ILE A 187 30.51 -21.62 -2.73
N GLN A 188 31.38 -21.02 -1.92
CA GLN A 188 32.83 -21.26 -1.94
C GLN A 188 33.23 -22.73 -1.74
N GLU A 189 32.42 -23.54 -1.05
CA GLU A 189 32.73 -24.95 -0.80
C GLU A 189 32.60 -25.85 -2.04
N GLU A 190 31.64 -25.58 -2.94
CA GLU A 190 31.33 -26.46 -4.08
C GLU A 190 31.50 -25.77 -5.45
N GLY A 191 31.71 -24.44 -5.49
CA GLY A 191 31.84 -23.66 -6.72
C GLY A 191 30.53 -23.41 -7.47
N PHE A 192 29.44 -24.04 -7.04
CA PHE A 192 28.06 -23.80 -7.44
C PHE A 192 27.14 -24.10 -6.25
N GLY A 193 25.93 -23.54 -6.23
CA GLY A 193 24.99 -23.77 -5.14
C GLY A 193 23.59 -23.24 -5.45
N GLU A 194 22.59 -23.81 -4.78
CA GLU A 194 21.21 -23.33 -4.81
C GLU A 194 20.93 -22.52 -3.54
N ILE A 195 20.46 -21.28 -3.70
CA ILE A 195 20.17 -20.37 -2.59
C ILE A 195 18.74 -19.88 -2.72
N ASP A 196 17.95 -20.05 -1.65
CA ASP A 196 16.69 -19.31 -1.50
C ASP A 196 16.99 -17.86 -1.16
N VAL A 197 16.92 -16.98 -2.17
CA VAL A 197 17.25 -15.56 -2.04
C VAL A 197 16.14 -14.74 -1.37
N TRP A 198 14.91 -15.25 -1.29
CA TRP A 198 13.76 -14.47 -0.80
C TRP A 198 13.93 -13.97 0.65
N PRO A 199 14.28 -14.83 1.64
CA PRO A 199 14.50 -14.39 3.01
C PRO A 199 15.63 -13.36 3.14
N ASP A 200 16.68 -13.49 2.33
CA ASP A 200 17.82 -12.58 2.35
C ASP A 200 17.49 -11.22 1.74
N ILE A 201 16.67 -11.17 0.70
CA ILE A 201 16.16 -9.93 0.11
C ILE A 201 15.16 -9.23 1.05
N GLU A 202 14.27 -9.98 1.72
CA GLU A 202 13.40 -9.44 2.77
C GLU A 202 14.22 -8.82 3.91
N LYS A 203 15.33 -9.46 4.31
CA LYS A 203 16.24 -8.92 5.32
C LYS A 203 17.04 -7.73 4.81
N LEU A 204 17.54 -7.78 3.58
CA LEU A 204 18.29 -6.69 2.93
C LEU A 204 17.50 -5.39 2.94
N THR A 205 16.27 -5.44 2.46
CA THR A 205 15.41 -4.25 2.33
C THR A 205 14.98 -3.70 3.70
N ALA A 206 14.79 -4.59 4.67
CA ALA A 206 14.56 -4.22 6.06
C ALA A 206 15.79 -3.54 6.69
N ASP A 207 17.00 -4.04 6.43
CA ASP A 207 18.24 -3.44 6.92
C ASP A 207 18.50 -2.08 6.25
N VAL A 208 18.31 -1.99 4.94
CA VAL A 208 18.42 -0.73 4.19
C VAL A 208 17.51 0.34 4.80
N ILE A 209 16.20 0.06 4.96
CA ILE A 209 15.29 1.06 5.50
C ILE A 209 15.62 1.41 6.95
N SER A 210 16.04 0.45 7.78
CA SER A 210 16.51 0.72 9.16
C SER A 210 17.70 1.68 9.17
N ARG A 211 18.75 1.40 8.37
CA ARG A 211 19.97 2.22 8.33
C ARG A 211 19.71 3.62 7.79
N THR A 212 19.00 3.72 6.67
CA THR A 212 18.82 5.01 5.98
C THR A 212 17.77 5.89 6.65
N THR A 213 16.74 5.29 7.24
CA THR A 213 15.59 6.04 7.77
C THR A 213 15.72 6.33 9.25
N PHE A 214 16.25 5.38 10.02
CA PHE A 214 16.24 5.42 11.49
C PHE A 214 17.65 5.47 12.08
N GLY A 215 18.69 5.38 11.26
CA GLY A 215 20.08 5.30 11.72
C GLY A 215 20.33 4.09 12.61
N SER A 216 19.51 3.04 12.45
CA SER A 216 19.51 1.81 13.24
C SER A 216 19.88 0.60 12.38
N SER A 217 19.98 -0.57 13.01
CA SER A 217 20.20 -1.85 12.31
C SER A 217 18.90 -2.63 12.08
N TYR A 218 18.93 -3.62 11.18
CA TYR A 218 17.85 -4.60 11.07
C TYR A 218 17.51 -5.24 12.43
N GLU A 219 18.50 -5.59 13.24
CA GLU A 219 18.26 -6.30 14.50
C GLU A 219 17.46 -5.45 15.51
N GLU A 220 17.64 -4.12 15.51
CA GLU A 220 16.84 -3.19 16.31
C GLU A 220 15.39 -3.08 15.81
N GLY A 221 15.19 -3.13 14.48
CA GLY A 221 13.86 -3.05 13.84
C GLY A 221 13.14 -4.39 13.69
N LYS A 222 13.81 -5.52 13.93
CA LYS A 222 13.35 -6.88 13.62
C LYS A 222 11.96 -7.19 14.15
N ARG A 223 11.69 -6.78 15.40
CA ARG A 223 10.39 -7.00 16.04
C ARG A 223 9.27 -6.23 15.33
N ILE A 224 9.54 -5.00 14.88
CA ILE A 224 8.59 -4.18 14.12
C ILE A 224 8.23 -4.89 12.82
N PHE A 225 9.22 -5.36 12.05
CA PHE A 225 8.98 -6.03 10.78
C PHE A 225 8.14 -7.31 10.94
N GLN A 226 8.46 -8.14 11.94
CA GLN A 226 7.66 -9.33 12.26
C GLN A 226 6.21 -9.01 12.61
N LEU A 227 6.02 -8.00 13.46
CA LEU A 227 4.70 -7.53 13.87
C LEU A 227 3.90 -6.97 12.68
N GLN A 228 4.52 -6.17 11.82
CA GLN A 228 3.89 -5.60 10.64
C GLN A 228 3.50 -6.66 9.60
N LYS A 229 4.35 -7.67 9.37
CA LYS A 229 4.05 -8.81 8.50
C LYS A 229 2.85 -9.61 9.01
N GLU A 230 2.81 -9.93 10.30
CA GLU A 230 1.65 -10.57 10.92
C GLU A 230 0.39 -9.69 10.80
N GLN A 231 0.52 -8.39 11.07
CA GLN A 231 -0.58 -7.44 10.98
C GLN A 231 -1.15 -7.36 9.56
N PHE A 232 -0.30 -7.37 8.54
CA PHE A 232 -0.69 -7.34 7.14
C PHE A 232 -1.49 -8.58 6.75
N VAL A 233 -1.02 -9.78 7.13
CA VAL A 233 -1.73 -11.04 6.87
C VAL A 233 -3.13 -11.04 7.50
N LEU A 234 -3.24 -10.64 8.77
CA LEU A 234 -4.53 -10.58 9.47
C LEU A 234 -5.47 -9.52 8.88
N THR A 235 -4.96 -8.35 8.52
CA THR A 235 -5.74 -7.29 7.88
C THR A 235 -6.22 -7.71 6.49
N HIS A 236 -5.37 -8.37 5.70
CA HIS A 236 -5.74 -8.93 4.42
C HIS A 236 -6.88 -9.93 4.60
N GLN A 237 -6.74 -10.93 5.49
CA GLN A 237 -7.80 -11.90 5.80
C GLN A 237 -9.12 -11.23 6.24
N SER A 238 -9.05 -10.14 7.00
CA SER A 238 -10.20 -9.33 7.38
C SER A 238 -10.90 -8.71 6.16
N LEU A 239 -10.15 -8.11 5.22
CA LEU A 239 -10.72 -7.52 4.01
C LEU A 239 -11.54 -8.53 3.18
N TRP A 240 -11.05 -9.75 3.05
CA TRP A 240 -11.74 -10.83 2.33
C TRP A 240 -13.00 -11.35 3.05
N SER A 241 -13.14 -11.11 4.35
CA SER A 241 -14.28 -11.56 5.16
C SER A 241 -15.29 -10.46 5.51
N ASN A 242 -14.89 -9.19 5.44
CA ASN A 242 -15.69 -8.00 5.77
C ASN A 242 -16.86 -7.70 4.80
N TYR A 243 -17.02 -8.48 3.74
CA TYR A 243 -18.13 -8.34 2.80
C TYR A 243 -19.50 -8.59 3.45
N ILE A 244 -19.57 -9.48 4.46
CA ILE A 244 -20.78 -9.64 5.27
C ILE A 244 -20.78 -8.52 6.31
N LYS A 245 -21.61 -7.48 6.12
CA LYS A 245 -21.84 -6.44 7.14
C LYS A 245 -22.16 -7.11 8.48
N GLY A 246 -21.27 -6.95 9.46
CA GLY A 246 -21.39 -7.58 10.78
C GLY A 246 -20.36 -8.67 11.09
N TRP A 247 -19.64 -9.20 10.08
CA TRP A 247 -18.58 -10.20 10.29
C TRP A 247 -17.45 -9.72 11.20
N ARG A 248 -17.21 -8.40 11.25
CA ARG A 248 -16.30 -7.75 12.21
C ARG A 248 -16.61 -8.09 13.67
N PHE A 249 -17.85 -8.42 14.01
CA PHE A 249 -18.25 -8.82 15.37
C PHE A 249 -18.08 -10.34 15.60
N LEU A 250 -17.92 -11.13 14.53
CA LEU A 250 -17.79 -12.58 14.56
C LEU A 250 -16.34 -13.07 14.68
N ALA A 251 -15.34 -12.21 14.47
CA ALA A 251 -13.91 -12.56 14.57
C ALA A 251 -13.17 -11.84 15.72
N PRO A 252 -13.60 -12.00 16.99
CA PRO A 252 -13.02 -11.26 18.12
C PRO A 252 -11.54 -11.59 18.35
N LYS A 253 -11.10 -12.83 18.10
CA LYS A 253 -9.71 -13.26 18.29
C LYS A 253 -8.75 -12.51 17.35
N MET A 254 -9.07 -12.45 16.05
CA MET A 254 -8.28 -11.72 15.05
C MET A 254 -8.22 -10.22 15.39
N ASN A 255 -9.37 -9.62 15.71
CA ASN A 255 -9.44 -8.21 16.07
C ASN A 255 -8.66 -7.89 17.35
N LYS A 256 -8.69 -8.80 18.34
CA LYS A 256 -7.91 -8.69 19.56
C LYS A 256 -6.42 -8.73 19.25
N ARG A 257 -5.97 -9.70 18.45
CA ARG A 257 -4.57 -9.82 18.03
C ARG A 257 -4.07 -8.60 17.24
N LEU A 258 -4.86 -8.09 16.29
CA LEU A 258 -4.56 -6.85 15.56
C LEU A 258 -4.36 -5.65 16.49
N LYS A 259 -5.18 -5.53 17.54
CA LYS A 259 -5.04 -4.46 18.55
C LYS A 259 -3.82 -4.65 19.43
N GLU A 260 -3.50 -5.89 19.82
CA GLU A 260 -2.28 -6.21 20.58
C GLU A 260 -1.02 -5.85 19.79
N ILE A 261 -0.94 -6.29 18.53
CA ILE A 261 0.15 -5.95 17.61
C ILE A 261 0.30 -4.44 17.46
N SER A 262 -0.83 -3.72 17.27
CA SER A 262 -0.81 -2.25 17.16
C SER A 262 -0.20 -1.60 18.39
N ARG A 263 -0.62 -2.01 19.60
CA ARG A 263 -0.11 -1.46 20.86
C ARG A 263 1.38 -1.75 21.06
N GLU A 264 1.81 -2.97 20.76
CA GLU A 264 3.22 -3.35 20.86
C GLU A 264 4.08 -2.52 19.89
N THR A 265 3.63 -2.39 18.64
CA THR A 265 4.30 -1.55 17.64
C THR A 265 4.30 -0.07 18.05
N ASP A 266 3.19 0.44 18.59
CA ASP A 266 3.10 1.81 19.13
C ASP A 266 4.12 2.04 20.26
N ALA A 267 4.30 1.06 21.15
CA ALA A 267 5.24 1.18 22.27
C ALA A 267 6.69 1.25 21.78
N ILE A 268 7.09 0.34 20.88
CA ILE A 268 8.44 0.32 20.31
C ILE A 268 8.73 1.62 19.55
N MET A 269 7.77 2.10 18.73
CA MET A 269 7.94 3.33 17.98
C MET A 269 8.05 4.57 18.87
N ARG A 270 7.28 4.63 19.97
CA ARG A 270 7.41 5.72 20.95
C ARG A 270 8.79 5.73 21.58
N ASP A 271 9.33 4.58 21.96
CA ASP A 271 10.68 4.50 22.53
C ASP A 271 11.76 4.96 21.55
N LEU A 272 11.63 4.58 20.27
CA LEU A 272 12.53 5.06 19.21
C LEU A 272 12.45 6.57 19.04
N MET A 273 11.23 7.13 19.01
CA MET A 273 11.03 8.58 18.91
C MET A 273 11.57 9.33 20.12
N LEU A 274 11.29 8.89 21.34
CA LEU A 274 11.79 9.50 22.57
C LEU A 274 13.32 9.47 22.64
N SER A 275 13.92 8.34 22.26
CA SER A 275 15.37 8.22 22.17
C SER A 275 15.95 9.21 21.16
N ARG A 276 15.22 9.47 20.06
CA ARG A 276 15.64 10.40 19.03
C ARG A 276 15.52 11.86 19.48
N GLU A 277 14.41 12.23 20.11
CA GLU A 277 14.18 13.56 20.67
C GLU A 277 15.32 13.95 21.63
N LYS A 278 15.69 13.04 22.55
CA LYS A 278 16.82 13.25 23.47
C LYS A 278 18.16 13.52 22.76
N ARG A 279 18.46 12.79 21.68
CA ARG A 279 19.69 13.00 20.89
C ARG A 279 19.69 14.36 20.20
N MET A 280 18.53 14.79 19.68
CA MET A 280 18.38 16.11 19.07
C MET A 280 18.53 17.25 20.11
N GLU A 281 17.99 17.08 21.32
CA GLU A 281 18.18 18.03 22.43
C GLU A 281 19.67 18.17 22.81
N ASN A 282 20.41 17.06 22.78
CA ASN A 282 21.86 17.03 22.98
C ASN A 282 22.67 17.61 21.79
N LYS A 283 22.01 18.15 20.77
CA LYS A 283 22.60 18.69 19.53
C LYS A 283 23.42 17.66 18.75
N GLU A 284 23.09 16.38 18.88
CA GLU A 284 23.67 15.36 18.02
C GLU A 284 23.12 15.50 16.60
N LYS A 285 24.01 15.44 15.61
CA LYS A 285 23.61 15.56 14.20
C LYS A 285 22.89 14.29 13.77
N CYS A 286 21.61 14.45 13.50
CA CYS A 286 20.66 13.40 13.19
C CYS A 286 20.39 13.37 11.67
N GLU A 287 21.33 12.86 10.87
CA GLU A 287 21.29 12.99 9.40
C GLU A 287 20.40 11.97 8.66
N ASP A 288 19.85 10.97 9.36
CA ASP A 288 18.88 10.05 8.78
C ASP A 288 17.51 10.71 8.54
N MET A 289 16.67 10.01 7.77
CA MET A 289 15.38 10.52 7.33
C MET A 289 14.47 10.95 8.48
N LEU A 290 14.44 10.20 9.60
CA LEU A 290 13.63 10.55 10.77
C LEU A 290 14.11 11.85 11.42
N GLY A 291 15.43 12.00 11.57
CA GLY A 291 16.03 13.25 12.07
C GLY A 291 15.63 14.46 11.24
N ILE A 292 15.71 14.33 9.90
CA ILE A 292 15.32 15.40 8.96
C ILE A 292 13.83 15.70 9.03
N LEU A 293 12.98 14.67 9.12
CA LEU A 293 11.54 14.85 9.25
C LEU A 293 11.20 15.62 10.54
N MET A 294 11.80 15.23 11.66
CA MET A 294 11.59 15.90 12.95
C MET A 294 12.08 17.34 12.93
N GLU A 295 13.25 17.60 12.33
CA GLU A 295 13.76 18.97 12.14
C GLU A 295 12.85 19.80 11.24
N SER A 296 12.39 19.25 10.11
CA SER A 296 11.44 19.93 9.22
C SER A 296 10.12 20.22 9.93
N ASN A 297 9.66 19.32 10.80
CA ASN A 297 8.44 19.51 11.58
C ASN A 297 8.60 20.65 12.58
N LEU A 298 9.73 20.69 13.31
CA LEU A 298 10.05 21.78 14.25
C LEU A 298 10.12 23.13 13.54
N GLN A 299 10.76 23.20 12.36
CA GLN A 299 10.84 24.43 11.57
C GLN A 299 9.46 24.90 11.09
N GLU A 300 8.56 23.99 10.70
CA GLU A 300 7.20 24.34 10.28
C GLU A 300 6.38 24.89 11.46
N ILE A 301 6.52 24.29 12.65
CA ILE A 301 5.89 24.78 13.88
C ILE A 301 6.42 26.19 14.23
N GLN A 302 7.73 26.39 14.17
CA GLN A 302 8.34 27.70 14.48
C GLN A 302 7.93 28.80 13.49
N LYS A 303 7.82 28.50 12.19
CA LYS A 303 7.48 29.48 11.14
C LYS A 303 6.04 30.00 11.25
N ASN A 304 5.11 29.13 11.64
CA ASN A 304 3.69 29.46 11.69
C ASN A 304 3.22 29.83 13.12
N GLY A 305 4.14 29.87 14.10
CA GLY A 305 3.84 30.11 15.51
C GLY A 305 3.06 28.96 16.18
N ASP A 306 2.50 29.24 17.36
CA ASP A 306 1.63 28.32 18.11
C ASP A 306 0.22 28.18 17.48
N ASP A 307 0.06 28.47 16.19
CA ASP A 307 -1.22 28.19 15.51
C ASP A 307 -1.46 26.68 15.55
N VAL A 308 -2.56 26.29 16.21
CA VAL A 308 -2.86 24.90 16.54
C VAL A 308 -3.04 24.11 15.25
N GLY A 309 -2.04 23.30 14.91
CA GLY A 309 -2.09 22.39 13.76
C GLY A 309 -1.13 22.70 12.61
N SER A 310 -0.22 23.67 12.77
CA SER A 310 0.84 23.99 11.79
C SER A 310 1.79 22.82 11.50
N GLY A 311 2.13 22.01 12.51
CA GLY A 311 2.99 20.82 12.38
C GLY A 311 2.26 19.47 12.42
N LEU A 312 3.05 18.39 12.44
CA LEU A 312 2.65 17.02 12.77
C LEU A 312 2.72 16.80 14.28
N SER A 313 1.71 16.12 14.82
CA SER A 313 1.77 15.64 16.20
C SER A 313 2.76 14.47 16.34
N SER A 314 3.24 14.16 17.54
CA SER A 314 4.07 12.95 17.74
C SER A 314 3.36 11.67 17.31
N GLU A 315 2.02 11.62 17.44
CA GLU A 315 1.25 10.47 16.95
C GLU A 315 1.26 10.38 15.41
N ASP A 316 1.23 11.53 14.71
CA ASP A 316 1.32 11.56 13.25
C ASP A 316 2.72 11.17 12.77
N VAL A 317 3.78 11.68 13.40
CA VAL A 317 5.16 11.28 13.10
C VAL A 317 5.33 9.76 13.31
N MET A 318 4.80 9.21 14.39
CA MET A 318 4.82 7.76 14.65
C MET A 318 4.12 6.96 13.53
N LYS A 319 2.99 7.46 13.03
CA LYS A 319 2.26 6.83 11.91
C LYS A 319 3.07 6.88 10.61
N GLU A 320 3.78 7.98 10.35
CA GLU A 320 4.69 8.07 9.19
C GLU A 320 5.86 7.09 9.31
N CYS A 321 6.46 6.96 10.49
CA CYS A 321 7.54 5.98 10.74
C CYS A 321 7.09 4.54 10.43
N LYS A 322 5.91 4.14 10.92
CA LYS A 322 5.32 2.82 10.61
C LYS A 322 5.12 2.63 9.12
N LEU A 323 4.65 3.67 8.43
CA LEU A 323 4.48 3.64 6.97
C LEU A 323 5.82 3.44 6.26
N PHE A 324 6.90 4.12 6.67
CA PHE A 324 8.21 3.98 6.04
C PHE A 324 8.81 2.59 6.23
N TYR A 325 8.73 2.03 7.45
CA TYR A 325 9.17 0.64 7.70
C TYR A 325 8.44 -0.36 6.78
N PHE A 326 7.11 -0.25 6.70
CA PHE A 326 6.31 -1.17 5.89
C PHE A 326 6.56 -0.97 4.38
N ALA A 327 6.49 0.27 3.90
CA ALA A 327 6.60 0.59 2.48
C ALA A 327 8.00 0.30 1.94
N GLY A 328 9.05 0.65 2.71
CA GLY A 328 10.44 0.49 2.30
C GLY A 328 10.88 -0.96 2.18
N GLN A 329 10.36 -1.85 3.04
CA GLN A 329 10.69 -3.27 3.00
C GLN A 329 9.90 -4.02 1.93
N GLU A 330 8.57 -4.10 2.09
CA GLU A 330 7.72 -5.04 1.33
C GLU A 330 7.71 -4.74 -0.18
N THR A 331 7.69 -3.46 -0.57
CA THR A 331 7.64 -3.12 -2.02
C THR A 331 8.98 -3.34 -2.70
N THR A 332 10.08 -3.00 -2.03
CA THR A 332 11.44 -3.15 -2.54
C THR A 332 11.84 -4.62 -2.60
N SER A 333 11.47 -5.44 -1.61
CA SER A 333 11.83 -6.87 -1.60
C SER A 333 11.17 -7.59 -2.78
N ASN A 334 9.87 -7.37 -2.97
CA ASN A 334 9.12 -7.87 -4.14
C ASN A 334 9.76 -7.43 -5.46
N LEU A 335 10.14 -6.16 -5.59
CA LEU A 335 10.78 -5.63 -6.80
C LEU A 335 12.11 -6.34 -7.10
N ILE A 336 12.98 -6.48 -6.11
CA ILE A 336 14.30 -7.10 -6.26
C ILE A 336 14.14 -8.58 -6.61
N SER A 337 13.25 -9.31 -5.91
CA SER A 337 13.05 -10.74 -6.17
C SER A 337 12.51 -11.01 -7.58
N TRP A 338 11.52 -10.24 -8.04
CA TRP A 338 11.04 -10.35 -9.42
C TRP A 338 12.11 -9.95 -10.44
N THR A 339 12.92 -8.95 -10.13
CA THR A 339 14.05 -8.54 -10.97
C THR A 339 15.05 -9.69 -11.12
N MET A 340 15.44 -10.35 -10.02
CA MET A 340 16.38 -11.48 -10.04
C MET A 340 15.82 -12.68 -10.81
N ILE A 341 14.55 -13.03 -10.59
CA ILE A 341 13.86 -14.09 -11.35
C ILE A 341 13.94 -13.80 -12.85
N MET A 342 13.62 -12.57 -13.26
CA MET A 342 13.54 -12.20 -14.67
C MET A 342 14.92 -12.11 -15.32
N LEU A 343 15.94 -11.61 -14.61
CA LEU A 343 17.33 -11.70 -15.08
C LEU A 343 17.82 -13.15 -15.19
N GLY A 344 17.30 -14.06 -14.35
CA GLY A 344 17.58 -15.49 -14.44
C GLY A 344 16.95 -16.17 -15.66
N LEU A 345 15.81 -15.66 -16.13
CA LEU A 345 15.12 -16.16 -17.34
C LEU A 345 15.67 -15.53 -18.63
N HIS A 346 16.14 -14.28 -18.57
CA HIS A 346 16.58 -13.48 -19.71
C HIS A 346 18.08 -13.18 -19.63
N LEU A 347 18.91 -14.19 -19.91
CA LEU A 347 20.37 -14.13 -19.74
C LEU A 347 21.06 -13.08 -20.64
N ASP A 348 20.49 -12.78 -21.81
CA ASP A 348 20.98 -11.74 -22.70
C ASP A 348 20.86 -10.34 -22.07
N TRP A 349 19.77 -10.08 -21.34
CA TRP A 349 19.58 -8.86 -20.58
C TRP A 349 20.43 -8.82 -19.32
N GLN A 350 20.65 -9.97 -18.67
CA GLN A 350 21.58 -10.07 -17.54
C GLN A 350 23.00 -9.68 -17.95
N GLU A 351 23.50 -10.18 -19.09
CA GLU A 351 24.85 -9.87 -19.56
C GLU A 351 24.99 -8.38 -19.91
N ARG A 352 24.00 -7.80 -20.62
CA ARG A 352 23.99 -6.36 -20.93
C ARG A 352 24.00 -5.48 -19.69
N ALA A 353 23.26 -5.87 -18.64
CA ALA A 353 23.25 -5.14 -17.38
C ALA A 353 24.62 -5.23 -16.68
N ARG A 354 25.28 -6.39 -16.72
CA ARG A 354 26.65 -6.55 -16.20
C ARG A 354 27.66 -5.70 -16.97
N GLU A 355 27.63 -5.74 -18.30
CA GLU A 355 28.49 -4.92 -19.15
C GLU A 355 28.33 -3.42 -18.84
N GLU A 356 27.09 -2.93 -18.69
CA GLU A 356 26.82 -1.54 -18.32
C GLU A 356 27.42 -1.20 -16.94
N ILE A 357 27.20 -2.06 -15.94
CA ILE A 357 27.74 -1.86 -14.59
C ILE A 357 29.27 -1.82 -14.64
N THR A 358 29.92 -2.76 -15.34
CA THR A 358 31.38 -2.79 -15.47
C THR A 358 31.92 -1.56 -16.18
N GLN A 359 31.24 -1.05 -17.22
CA GLN A 359 31.66 0.15 -17.95
C GLN A 359 31.51 1.43 -17.14
N VAL A 360 30.42 1.55 -16.35
CA VAL A 360 30.10 2.78 -15.62
C VAL A 360 30.79 2.83 -14.26
N LEU A 361 30.83 1.70 -13.53
CA LEU A 361 31.32 1.63 -12.15
C LEU A 361 32.71 1.01 -12.06
N GLY A 362 33.03 0.03 -12.93
CA GLY A 362 34.23 -0.80 -12.76
C GLY A 362 34.25 -1.46 -11.38
N ASP A 363 35.37 -1.33 -10.67
CA ASP A 363 35.53 -1.82 -9.28
C ASP A 363 35.16 -0.76 -8.22
N ASN A 364 34.64 0.40 -8.63
CA ASN A 364 34.32 1.48 -7.70
C ASN A 364 32.99 1.26 -6.98
N GLN A 365 32.89 1.80 -5.76
CA GLN A 365 31.61 1.82 -5.05
C GLN A 365 30.58 2.70 -5.78
N PRO A 366 29.29 2.28 -5.81
CA PRO A 366 28.22 3.08 -6.39
C PRO A 366 28.09 4.46 -5.74
N ASN A 367 27.88 5.48 -6.56
CA ASN A 367 27.53 6.83 -6.13
C ASN A 367 26.36 7.36 -6.97
N LEU A 368 25.72 8.44 -6.53
CA LEU A 368 24.51 8.96 -7.16
C LEU A 368 24.70 9.28 -8.65
N ASP A 369 25.85 9.85 -9.01
CA ASP A 369 26.15 10.22 -10.39
C ASP A 369 26.30 8.97 -11.26
N ALA A 370 27.04 7.95 -10.80
CA ALA A 370 27.20 6.69 -11.52
C ALA A 370 25.86 5.96 -11.71
N LEU A 371 25.00 5.91 -10.67
CA LEU A 371 23.69 5.28 -10.75
C LEU A 371 22.79 5.93 -11.81
N ASN A 372 22.87 7.26 -11.99
CA ASN A 372 22.11 7.98 -13.02
C ASN A 372 22.56 7.62 -14.46
N HIS A 373 23.73 7.01 -14.64
CA HIS A 373 24.23 6.57 -15.95
C HIS A 373 23.86 5.12 -16.28
N LEU A 374 23.29 4.35 -15.34
CA LEU A 374 22.87 2.95 -15.55
C LEU A 374 21.50 2.89 -16.26
N LYS A 375 21.49 3.11 -17.58
CA LYS A 375 20.27 3.21 -18.38
C LYS A 375 19.56 1.86 -18.52
N ILE A 376 20.30 0.78 -18.73
CA ILE A 376 19.78 -0.58 -18.89
C ILE A 376 19.20 -1.06 -17.57
N VAL A 377 19.95 -0.92 -16.47
CA VAL A 377 19.45 -1.29 -15.13
C VAL A 377 18.20 -0.48 -14.78
N THR A 378 18.20 0.83 -15.01
CA THR A 378 17.02 1.69 -14.77
C THR A 378 15.83 1.29 -15.63
N CYS A 379 16.05 0.95 -16.91
CA CYS A 379 15.00 0.47 -17.81
C CYS A 379 14.39 -0.84 -17.30
N PHE A 380 15.23 -1.76 -16.82
CA PHE A 380 14.79 -3.05 -16.30
C PHE A 380 13.96 -2.88 -15.02
N VAL A 381 14.47 -2.15 -14.03
CA VAL A 381 13.73 -1.81 -12.80
C VAL A 381 12.42 -1.08 -13.12
N GLY A 382 12.46 -0.13 -14.07
CA GLY A 382 11.29 0.60 -14.54
C GLY A 382 10.23 -0.30 -15.21
N PHE A 383 10.66 -1.29 -15.99
CA PHE A 383 9.78 -2.28 -16.60
C PHE A 383 9.01 -3.08 -15.55
N PHE A 384 9.62 -3.49 -14.44
CA PHE A 384 8.93 -4.26 -13.39
C PHE A 384 7.99 -3.43 -12.52
N ILE A 385 8.34 -2.16 -12.31
CA ILE A 385 7.40 -1.18 -11.74
C ILE A 385 6.19 -1.03 -12.68
N PHE A 386 6.42 -0.96 -13.99
CA PHE A 386 5.37 -0.83 -15.01
C PHE A 386 4.54 -2.10 -15.21
N ALA A 387 5.15 -3.28 -15.10
CA ALA A 387 4.48 -4.58 -15.14
C ALA A 387 3.58 -4.82 -13.91
N GLY A 388 3.62 -3.92 -12.92
CA GLY A 388 2.69 -3.87 -11.80
C GLY A 388 2.96 -4.93 -10.73
N LEU A 389 4.13 -5.57 -10.71
CA LEU A 389 4.42 -6.70 -9.81
C LEU A 389 4.48 -6.32 -8.33
N THR A 390 4.63 -5.04 -8.01
CA THR A 390 4.63 -4.51 -6.63
C THR A 390 3.33 -3.80 -6.25
N SER A 391 2.58 -3.28 -7.22
CA SER A 391 1.30 -2.58 -7.02
C SER A 391 0.48 -2.60 -8.31
N LEU A 392 -0.34 -3.63 -8.47
CA LEU A 392 -1.11 -3.90 -9.69
C LEU A 392 -2.18 -2.84 -10.03
N LEU A 393 -2.74 -2.15 -9.03
CA LEU A 393 -3.93 -1.32 -9.19
C LEU A 393 -3.86 -0.05 -8.35
N LEU A 394 -4.26 1.08 -8.95
CA LEU A 394 -4.50 2.34 -8.25
C LEU A 394 -6.01 2.53 -8.06
N LEU A 395 -6.45 2.57 -6.81
CA LEU A 395 -7.87 2.75 -6.48
C LEU A 395 -8.20 4.21 -6.18
N ARG A 396 -9.32 4.68 -6.75
CA ARG A 396 -9.93 5.98 -6.46
C ARG A 396 -11.44 5.82 -6.30
N ILE A 397 -12.03 6.67 -5.47
CA ILE A 397 -13.47 6.83 -5.27
C ILE A 397 -13.86 8.24 -5.71
N ILE A 398 -15.06 8.36 -6.25
CA ILE A 398 -15.63 9.65 -6.64
C ILE A 398 -16.34 10.21 -5.40
N THR A 399 -15.93 11.38 -4.92
CA THR A 399 -16.43 11.98 -3.67
C THR A 399 -17.51 13.03 -3.88
N CYS A 400 -17.62 13.58 -5.09
CA CYS A 400 -18.67 14.51 -5.49
C CYS A 400 -19.60 13.88 -6.53
N ASP A 401 -20.80 14.45 -6.68
CA ASP A 401 -21.75 14.13 -7.75
C ASP A 401 -21.21 14.50 -9.14
N TYR A 402 -20.15 13.82 -9.58
CA TYR A 402 -19.58 14.01 -10.91
C TYR A 402 -20.57 13.59 -12.02
N VAL A 403 -21.67 12.94 -11.64
CA VAL A 403 -22.67 12.35 -12.54
C VAL A 403 -24.12 12.64 -12.09
N GLY A 404 -24.35 13.56 -11.14
CA GLY A 404 -25.72 13.93 -10.71
C GLY A 404 -26.56 12.74 -10.19
N PHE A 405 -25.94 11.80 -9.48
CA PHE A 405 -26.56 10.51 -9.13
C PHE A 405 -26.78 10.28 -7.63
N CYS A 406 -26.37 11.19 -6.74
CA CYS A 406 -26.67 11.15 -5.31
C CYS A 406 -27.62 12.28 -4.83
N SER A 407 -28.60 12.66 -5.66
CA SER A 407 -29.81 13.34 -5.17
C SER A 407 -30.86 12.33 -4.70
#